data_AF-A0A7C3IC13-F1
#
_entry.id   AF-A0A7C3IC13-F1
#
_cell.length_a   1.000
_cell.length_b   1.000
_cell.length_c   1.000
_cell.angle_alpha   90.00
_cell.angle_beta   90.00
_cell.angle_gamma   90.00
#
_symmetry.space_group_name_H-M   'P 1'
#
loop_
_entity.id
_entity.type
_entity.pdbx_description
1 polymer ?
#
loop_
_entity_poly.entity_id
_entity_poly.type
_entity_poly.pdbx_seq_one_letter_code
_entity_poly.pdbx_strand_id
1 'polypeptide(L)'
;MSQRILILGAGESGIGTAVLAAARGYDVLVSDAGMIKEKYRKVLDEKGIVYEEGGHDKALAFHPAEVMKSPGIPEKNELVKEIRKRGIPVVSEIEFASRYTQAKILAITG
;
A
#
# COMPACT_ATOMS: atom_id res chain seq x y z
N MET A 1 -13.31 14.65 3.16
CA MET A 1 -13.35 13.19 3.42
C MET A 1 -11.94 12.67 3.28
N SER A 2 -11.48 11.82 4.20
CA SER A 2 -10.18 11.13 4.04
C SER A 2 -10.31 10.09 2.93
N GLN A 3 -9.35 10.04 2.00
CA GLN A 3 -9.32 9.02 0.96
C GLN A 3 -8.75 7.72 1.54
N ARG A 4 -9.38 6.59 1.20
CA ARG A 4 -8.94 5.26 1.63
C ARG A 4 -7.89 4.71 0.67
N ILE A 5 -6.77 4.24 1.19
CA ILE A 5 -5.74 3.58 0.41
C ILE A 5 -5.43 2.20 0.99
N LEU A 6 -5.43 1.21 0.11
CA LEU A 6 -5.00 -0.14 0.43
C LEU A 6 -3.55 -0.31 -0.02
N ILE A 7 -2.71 -0.86 0.84
CA ILE A 7 -1.31 -1.14 0.54
C ILE A 7 -1.12 -2.66 0.54
N LEU A 8 -0.84 -3.19 -0.63
CA LEU A 8 -0.54 -4.61 -0.81
C LEU A 8 0.96 -4.85 -0.67
N GLY A 9 1.30 -5.54 0.40
CA GLY A 9 2.67 -5.85 0.82
C GLY A 9 3.15 -4.96 1.97
N ALA A 10 3.72 -5.59 2.99
CA ALA A 10 4.27 -4.99 4.20
C ALA A 10 5.81 -5.06 4.24
N GLY A 11 6.44 -5.05 3.06
CA GLY A 11 7.88 -4.85 2.90
C GLY A 11 8.30 -3.40 3.20
N GLU A 12 9.56 -3.07 2.92
CA GLU A 12 10.09 -1.72 3.18
C GLU A 12 9.31 -0.61 2.45
N SER A 13 9.06 -0.81 1.16
CA SER A 13 8.27 0.12 0.34
C SER A 13 6.82 0.24 0.79
N GLY A 14 6.20 -0.88 1.17
CA GLY A 14 4.84 -0.93 1.70
C GLY A 14 4.68 -0.10 2.98
N ILE A 15 5.56 -0.34 3.95
CA ILE A 15 5.54 0.40 5.22
C ILE A 15 5.86 1.88 5.02
N GLY A 16 6.86 2.20 4.19
CA GLY A 16 7.19 3.59 3.86
C GLY A 16 5.98 4.33 3.24
N THR A 17 5.27 3.67 2.34
CA THR A 17 4.05 4.21 1.73
C THR A 17 2.92 4.35 2.74
N ALA A 18 2.76 3.40 3.66
CA ALA A 18 1.74 3.45 4.71
C ALA A 18 1.94 4.66 5.62
N VAL A 19 3.18 4.87 6.06
CA VAL A 19 3.56 6.01 6.90
C VAL A 19 3.34 7.33 6.15
N LEU A 20 3.75 7.41 4.88
CA LEU A 20 3.54 8.60 4.05
C LEU A 20 2.04 8.89 3.86
N ALA A 21 1.24 7.87 3.52
CA ALA A 21 -0.19 8.01 3.31
C ALA A 21 -0.90 8.47 4.60
N ALA A 22 -0.60 7.85 5.74
CA ALA A 22 -1.13 8.25 7.03
C ALA A 22 -0.76 9.70 7.37
N ALA A 23 0.49 10.11 7.14
CA ALA A 23 0.95 11.49 7.33
C ALA A 23 0.25 12.50 6.40
N ARG A 24 -0.29 12.05 5.27
CA ARG A 24 -1.09 12.85 4.32
C ARG A 24 -2.60 12.78 4.61
N GLY A 25 -3.01 12.14 5.70
CA GLY A 25 -4.40 12.08 6.15
C GLY A 25 -5.26 11.06 5.43
N TYR A 26 -4.65 10.05 4.79
CA TYR A 26 -5.37 8.90 4.24
C TYR A 26 -5.82 7.96 5.37
N ASP A 27 -6.91 7.25 5.11
CA ASP A 27 -7.30 6.07 5.87
C ASP A 27 -6.62 4.86 5.24
N VAL A 28 -5.73 4.20 5.99
CA VAL A 28 -4.74 3.27 5.45
C VAL A 28 -5.00 1.87 6.00
N LEU A 29 -5.06 0.89 5.09
CA LEU A 29 -4.97 -0.53 5.41
C LEU A 29 -3.73 -1.13 4.74
N VAL A 30 -2.85 -1.75 5.52
CA VAL A 30 -1.75 -2.58 5.01
C VAL A 30 -2.18 -4.05 5.01
N SER A 31 -1.99 -4.75 3.91
CA SER A 31 -2.41 -6.14 3.75
C SER A 31 -1.29 -6.98 3.13
N ASP A 32 -0.86 -8.03 3.83
CA ASP A 32 0.20 -8.93 3.39
C ASP A 32 -0.25 -10.40 3.47
N ALA A 33 0.05 -11.16 2.42
CA ALA A 33 -0.24 -12.60 2.39
C ALA A 33 0.66 -13.40 3.34
N GLY A 34 1.84 -12.89 3.66
CA GLY A 34 2.77 -13.46 4.63
C GLY A 34 2.65 -12.81 6.01
N MET A 35 3.55 -13.23 6.90
CA MET A 35 3.69 -12.62 8.23
C MET A 35 4.51 -11.33 8.13
N ILE A 36 4.03 -10.27 8.76
CA ILE A 36 4.71 -8.99 8.82
C ILE A 36 5.84 -9.08 9.83
N LYS A 37 7.04 -8.65 9.43
CA LYS A 37 8.21 -8.62 10.32
C LYS A 37 7.92 -7.75 11.53
N GLU A 38 8.37 -8.16 12.72
CA GLU A 38 8.12 -7.44 13.97
C GLU A 38 8.51 -5.96 13.92
N LYS A 39 9.66 -5.64 13.30
CA LYS A 39 10.11 -4.26 13.11
C LYS A 39 9.10 -3.39 12.35
N TYR A 40 8.34 -3.98 11.44
CA TYR A 40 7.33 -3.27 10.65
C TYR A 40 6.00 -3.18 11.37
N ARG A 41 5.59 -4.22 12.11
CA ARG A 41 4.41 -4.15 12.99
C ARG A 41 4.55 -3.02 14.01
N LYS A 42 5.71 -2.90 14.66
CA LYS A 42 6.01 -1.79 15.60
C LYS A 42 5.78 -0.42 14.96
N VAL A 43 6.24 -0.21 13.73
CA VAL A 43 6.02 1.05 13.00
C VAL A 43 4.54 1.30 12.73
N LEU A 44 3.79 0.27 12.33
CA LEU A 44 2.35 0.39 12.08
C LEU A 44 1.58 0.68 13.37
N ASP A 45 1.89 -0.03 14.45
CA ASP A 45 1.28 0.15 15.77
C ASP A 45 1.56 1.56 16.33
N GLU A 46 2.82 2.01 16.28
CA GLU A 46 3.24 3.36 16.70
C GLU A 46 2.55 4.48 15.92
N LYS A 47 2.20 4.22 14.66
CA LYS A 47 1.51 5.17 13.78
C LYS A 47 -0.02 4.99 13.77
N GLY A 48 -0.55 4.02 14.51
CA GLY A 48 -1.98 3.69 14.52
C GLY A 48 -2.53 3.25 13.16
N ILE A 49 -1.69 2.63 12.32
CA ILE A 49 -2.07 2.17 10.99
C ILE A 49 -2.62 0.75 11.09
N VAL A 50 -3.81 0.53 10.51
CA VAL A 50 -4.45 -0.79 10.51
C VAL A 50 -3.74 -1.72 9.54
N TYR A 51 -3.57 -2.98 9.93
CA TYR A 51 -3.01 -4.01 9.07
C TYR A 51 -3.68 -5.37 9.22
N GLU A 52 -3.45 -6.22 8.22
CA GLU A 52 -3.69 -7.65 8.24
C GLU A 52 -2.46 -8.41 7.72
N GLU A 53 -2.26 -9.62 8.22
CA GLU A 53 -1.15 -10.50 7.86
C GLU A 53 -1.65 -11.94 7.70
N GLY A 54 -0.95 -12.73 6.89
CA GLY A 54 -1.33 -14.12 6.59
C GLY A 54 -2.51 -14.26 5.62
N GLY A 55 -2.92 -13.19 4.93
CA GLY A 55 -4.08 -13.19 4.05
C GLY A 55 -4.50 -11.81 3.56
N HIS A 56 -5.65 -11.75 2.89
CA HIS A 56 -6.19 -10.53 2.28
C HIS A 56 -7.70 -10.36 2.52
N ASP A 57 -8.20 -10.85 3.67
CA ASP A 57 -9.63 -10.95 3.96
C ASP A 57 -10.31 -9.57 4.03
N LYS A 58 -9.59 -8.58 4.57
CA LYS A 58 -10.11 -7.21 4.74
C LYS A 58 -9.86 -6.34 3.50
N ALA A 59 -8.91 -6.70 2.64
CA ALA A 59 -8.46 -5.90 1.51
C ALA A 59 -9.60 -5.39 0.60
N LEU A 60 -10.51 -6.29 0.18
CA LEU A 60 -11.63 -5.91 -0.69
C LEU A 60 -12.79 -5.24 0.05
N ALA A 61 -13.01 -5.63 1.31
CA ALA A 61 -14.06 -5.05 2.16
C ALA A 61 -13.72 -3.60 2.59
N PHE A 62 -12.46 -3.22 2.51
CA PHE A 62 -11.98 -1.89 2.84
C PHE A 62 -12.50 -0.80 1.88
N HIS A 63 -12.90 -1.17 0.66
CA HIS A 63 -13.35 -0.25 -0.40
C HIS A 63 -12.38 0.92 -0.63
N PRO A 64 -11.12 0.63 -1.01
CA PRO A 64 -10.12 1.66 -1.24
C PRO A 64 -10.45 2.51 -2.47
N ALA A 65 -10.12 3.80 -2.41
CA ALA A 65 -10.15 4.70 -3.56
C ALA A 65 -8.93 4.49 -4.48
N GLU A 66 -7.82 3.99 -3.93
CA GLU A 66 -6.58 3.68 -4.64
C GLU A 66 -5.86 2.52 -3.94
N VAL A 67 -5.12 1.72 -4.71
CA VAL A 67 -4.28 0.65 -4.19
C VAL A 67 -2.83 0.92 -4.54
N MET A 68 -1.94 0.92 -3.53
CA MET A 68 -0.51 0.76 -3.79
C MET A 68 -0.18 -0.73 -3.80
N LYS A 69 0.48 -1.18 -4.86
CA LYS A 69 0.92 -2.58 -4.99
C LYS A 69 2.44 -2.64 -5.06
N SER A 70 3.05 -3.40 -4.14
CA SER A 70 4.50 -3.67 -4.21
C SER A 70 4.87 -4.38 -5.52
N PRO A 71 6.03 -4.08 -6.15
CA PRO A 71 6.46 -4.70 -7.40
C PRO A 71 6.51 -6.23 -7.36
N GLY A 72 6.83 -6.80 -6.19
CA GLY A 72 6.92 -8.26 -6.00
C GLY A 72 5.59 -9.01 -6.05
N ILE A 73 4.45 -8.31 -6.05
CA ILE A 73 3.13 -8.96 -6.11
C ILE A 73 2.75 -9.21 -7.58
N PRO A 74 2.56 -10.48 -8.00
CA PRO A 74 2.26 -10.80 -9.38
C PRO A 74 0.92 -10.23 -9.85
N GLU A 75 0.85 -9.73 -11.09
CA GLU A 75 -0.42 -9.29 -11.71
C GLU A 75 -1.44 -10.44 -11.85
N LYS A 76 -0.96 -11.69 -11.89
CA LYS A 76 -1.83 -12.88 -11.93
C LYS A 76 -2.55 -13.17 -10.62
N ASN A 77 -2.23 -12.45 -9.53
CA ASN A 77 -2.91 -12.61 -8.25
C ASN A 77 -4.41 -12.24 -8.39
N GLU A 78 -5.30 -13.10 -7.92
CA GLU A 78 -6.75 -12.92 -8.05
C GLU A 78 -7.26 -11.63 -7.37
N LEU A 79 -6.66 -11.22 -6.25
CA LEU A 79 -6.97 -9.95 -5.61
C LEU A 79 -6.67 -8.76 -6.52
N VAL A 80 -5.53 -8.77 -7.20
CA VAL A 80 -5.13 -7.70 -8.13
C VAL A 80 -6.08 -7.64 -9.32
N LYS A 81 -6.48 -8.80 -9.87
CA LYS A 81 -7.49 -8.87 -10.93
C LYS A 81 -8.83 -8.28 -10.50
N GLU A 82 -9.30 -8.63 -9.31
CA GLU A 82 -10.56 -8.12 -8.76
C GLU A 82 -10.52 -6.61 -8.50
N ILE A 83 -9.42 -6.10 -7.94
CA ILE A 83 -9.19 -4.65 -7.76
C ILE A 83 -9.29 -3.90 -9.09
N ARG A 84 -8.61 -4.40 -10.14
CA ARG A 84 -8.65 -3.81 -11.47
C ARG A 84 -10.03 -3.92 -12.11
N LYS A 85 -10.72 -5.05 -11.94
CA LYS A 85 -12.09 -5.26 -12.44
C LYS A 85 -13.09 -4.26 -11.83
N ARG A 86 -12.88 -3.87 -10.57
CA ARG A 86 -13.64 -2.81 -9.89
C ARG A 86 -13.27 -1.39 -10.34
N GLY A 87 -12.30 -1.23 -11.24
CA GLY A 87 -11.82 0.07 -11.72
C GLY A 87 -11.03 0.85 -10.69
N ILE A 88 -10.53 0.21 -9.64
CA ILE A 88 -9.73 0.87 -8.60
C ILE A 88 -8.31 1.11 -9.15
N PRO A 89 -7.80 2.35 -9.13
CA PRO A 89 -6.43 2.65 -9.55
C PRO A 89 -5.40 1.85 -8.75
N VAL A 90 -4.40 1.30 -9.46
CA VAL A 90 -3.28 0.57 -8.87
C VAL A 90 -1.99 1.28 -9.23
N VAL A 91 -1.21 1.66 -8.21
CA VAL A 91 0.02 2.45 -8.36
C VAL A 91 1.21 1.80 -7.66
N SER A 92 2.43 2.20 -8.05
CA SER A 92 3.66 1.81 -7.35
C SER A 92 3.95 2.73 -6.16
N GLU A 93 4.85 2.32 -5.28
CA GLU A 93 5.38 3.15 -4.18
C GLU A 93 6.04 4.42 -4.72
N ILE A 94 6.78 4.32 -5.83
CA ILE A 94 7.53 5.43 -6.42
C ILE A 94 6.56 6.45 -7.01
N GLU A 95 5.54 5.96 -7.73
CA GLU A 95 4.49 6.82 -8.28
C GLU A 95 3.74 7.54 -7.16
N PHE A 96 3.34 6.84 -6.10
CA PHE A 96 2.68 7.46 -4.96
C PHE A 96 3.57 8.51 -4.28
N ALA A 97 4.84 8.17 -4.01
CA ALA A 97 5.79 9.08 -3.38
C ALA A 97 6.09 10.33 -4.24
N SER A 98 6.13 10.18 -5.56
CA SER A 98 6.43 11.28 -6.50
C SER A 98 5.44 12.45 -6.39
N ARG A 99 4.20 12.19 -5.94
CA ARG A 99 3.15 13.20 -5.73
C ARG A 99 3.47 14.17 -4.59
N TYR A 100 4.39 13.79 -3.71
CA TYR A 100 4.64 14.49 -2.44
C TYR A 100 6.04 15.10 -2.35
N THR A 101 6.77 15.14 -3.46
CA THR A 101 8.08 15.81 -3.55
C THR A 101 8.05 16.94 -4.56
N GLN A 102 8.81 17.99 -4.30
CA GLN A 102 9.12 19.06 -5.25
C GLN A 102 10.56 18.98 -5.76
N ALA A 103 11.32 18.00 -5.29
CA ALA A 103 12.69 17.80 -5.73
C ALA A 103 12.74 17.34 -7.19
N LYS A 104 13.85 17.60 -7.87
CA LYS A 104 14.11 17.08 -9.21
C LYS A 104 14.25 15.56 -9.15
N ILE A 105 13.40 14.84 -9.87
CA ILE A 105 13.45 13.38 -9.98
C ILE A 105 14.37 13.00 -11.14
N LEU A 106 15.38 12.17 -10.86
CA LEU A 106 16.22 11.51 -11.87
C LEU A 106 15.90 10.02 -11.83
N ALA A 107 15.28 9.49 -12.88
CA ALA A 107 14.89 8.09 -12.99
C ALA A 107 15.90 7.34 -13.88
N ILE A 108 16.53 6.30 -13.34
CA ILE A 108 17.51 5.46 -14.04
C ILE A 108 17.06 4.00 -13.92
N THR A 109 17.01 3.29 -15.04
CA THR A 109 16.67 1.86 -15.13
C THR A 109 17.54 1.21 -16.21
N GLY A 110 17.60 -0.13 -16.27
CA GLY A 110 18.43 -0.91 -17.18
C GLY A 110 18.19 -2.41 -17.04
#